data_AF-D8PDY6-F1
#
_entry.id   AF-D8PDY6-F1
#
_cell.length_a   1.000
_cell.length_b   1.000
_cell.length_c   1.000
_cell.angle_alpha   90.00
_cell.angle_beta   90.00
_cell.angle_gamma   90.00
#
_symmetry.space_group_name_H-M   'P 1'
#
loop_
_entity.id
_entity.type
_entity.pdbx_description
1 polymer ?
#
loop_
_entity_poly.entity_id
_entity_poly.type
_entity_poly.pdbx_seq_one_letter_code
_entity_poly.pdbx_strand_id
1 'polypeptide(L)'
;MEDFHLSPREYENMPGFLATRAPGFVESKEYQAISQAESIPGIVIALFGEYFLRLQKTLLSIDRDQAVQGKVKECYKIIEYMASSKDPEVRNALITEIFHQLDPTDLQLREEVSKHLQTNSRVRYEKWMT
;
A
#
# COMPACT_ATOMS: atom_id res chain seq x y z
N MET A 1 -32.31 22.36 -8.73
CA MET A 1 -31.89 20.94 -8.85
C MET A 1 -30.40 21.00 -8.97
N GLU A 2 -29.68 20.64 -7.92
CA GLU A 2 -28.22 20.54 -7.96
C GLU A 2 -27.89 19.27 -8.74
N ASP A 3 -27.13 19.42 -9.83
CA ASP A 3 -26.56 18.29 -10.55
C ASP A 3 -25.60 17.56 -9.60
N PHE A 4 -26.02 16.38 -9.14
CA PHE A 4 -25.16 15.45 -8.42
C PHE A 4 -24.11 14.89 -9.39
N HIS A 5 -23.04 15.65 -9.60
CA HIS A 5 -21.84 15.13 -10.22
C HIS A 5 -21.13 14.24 -9.20
N LEU A 6 -21.45 12.94 -9.21
CA LEU A 6 -20.63 11.92 -8.57
C LEU A 6 -19.28 11.90 -9.32
N SER A 7 -18.31 12.67 -8.84
CA SER A 7 -16.92 12.50 -9.27
C SER A 7 -16.54 11.03 -9.01
N PRO A 8 -15.83 10.35 -9.94
CA PRO A 8 -15.33 9.01 -9.69
C PRO A 8 -14.56 8.99 -8.37
N ARG A 9 -14.96 8.11 -7.44
CA ARG A 9 -14.27 7.98 -6.15
C ARG A 9 -12.83 7.53 -6.37
N GLU A 10 -11.89 8.08 -5.60
CA GLU A 10 -10.48 7.70 -5.73
C GLU A 10 -10.30 6.22 -5.39
N TYR A 11 -11.07 5.72 -4.42
CA TYR A 11 -11.07 4.32 -4.00
C TYR A 11 -11.30 3.34 -5.16
N GLU A 12 -12.33 3.57 -5.98
CA GLU A 12 -12.66 2.71 -7.13
C GLU A 12 -11.55 2.65 -8.18
N ASN A 13 -10.71 3.68 -8.25
CA ASN A 13 -9.60 3.77 -9.19
C ASN A 13 -8.28 3.20 -8.66
N MET A 14 -8.23 2.80 -7.37
CA MET A 14 -7.02 2.29 -6.74
C MET A 14 -6.43 1.06 -7.45
N PRO A 15 -7.22 0.08 -7.94
CA PRO A 15 -6.66 -1.03 -8.71
C PRO A 15 -5.81 -0.59 -9.90
N GLY A 16 -6.35 0.30 -10.74
CA GLY A 16 -5.64 0.82 -11.92
C GLY A 16 -4.44 1.70 -11.54
N PHE A 17 -4.59 2.50 -10.48
CA PHE A 17 -3.49 3.30 -9.94
C PHE A 17 -2.32 2.42 -9.47
N LEU A 18 -2.60 1.40 -8.65
CA LEU A 18 -1.58 0.48 -8.12
C LEU A 18 -0.92 -0.33 -9.23
N ALA A 19 -1.70 -0.86 -10.18
CA ALA A 19 -1.18 -1.59 -11.34
C ALA A 19 -0.20 -0.74 -12.17
N THR A 20 -0.45 0.57 -12.27
CA THR A 20 0.39 1.48 -13.06
C THR A 20 1.58 2.05 -12.27
N ARG A 21 1.42 2.27 -10.96
CA ARG A 21 2.37 3.04 -10.15
C ARG A 21 3.29 2.18 -9.29
N ALA A 22 2.88 0.97 -8.91
CA ALA A 22 3.70 0.08 -8.09
C ALA A 22 4.61 -0.77 -9.01
N PRO A 23 5.93 -0.50 -9.08
CA PRO A 23 6.79 -1.17 -10.05
C PRO A 23 6.91 -2.66 -9.74
N GLY A 24 6.62 -3.52 -10.72
CA GLY A 24 6.68 -4.98 -10.57
C GLY A 24 5.49 -5.59 -9.82
N PHE A 25 4.44 -4.81 -9.51
CA PHE A 25 3.28 -5.30 -8.77
C PHE A 25 2.38 -6.18 -9.64
N VAL A 26 2.10 -5.79 -10.88
CA VAL A 26 1.25 -6.59 -11.79
C VAL A 26 1.89 -7.95 -12.12
N GLU A 27 3.22 -7.99 -12.18
CA GLU A 27 4.00 -9.20 -12.41
C GLU A 27 4.25 -10.01 -11.12
N SER A 28 3.81 -9.50 -9.97
CA SER A 28 4.04 -10.14 -8.68
C SER A 28 3.12 -11.36 -8.48
N LYS A 29 3.58 -12.31 -7.68
CA LYS A 29 2.76 -13.48 -7.30
C LYS A 29 1.48 -13.07 -6.55
N GLU A 30 1.52 -11.96 -5.81
CA GLU A 30 0.38 -11.44 -5.05
C GLU A 30 -0.72 -10.98 -6.01
N TYR A 31 -0.38 -10.19 -7.02
CA TYR A 31 -1.34 -9.72 -8.01
C TYR A 31 -1.85 -10.85 -8.92
N GLN A 32 -0.99 -11.81 -9.28
CA GLN A 32 -1.37 -12.98 -10.08
C GLN A 32 -2.34 -13.92 -9.36
N ALA A 33 -2.48 -13.81 -8.03
CA ALA A 33 -3.44 -14.58 -7.26
C ALA A 33 -4.90 -14.11 -7.47
N ILE A 34 -5.12 -12.95 -8.10
CA ILE A 34 -6.46 -12.47 -8.46
C ILE A 34 -7.04 -13.37 -9.55
N SER A 35 -8.07 -14.15 -9.22
CA SER A 35 -8.92 -14.76 -10.25
C SER A 35 -9.60 -13.64 -11.03
N GLN A 36 -9.70 -13.75 -12.35
CA GLN A 36 -10.22 -12.71 -13.28
C GLN A 36 -11.63 -12.17 -12.94
N ALA A 37 -12.33 -12.73 -11.95
CA ALA A 37 -13.71 -12.46 -11.66
C ALA A 37 -13.99 -11.17 -10.86
N GLU A 38 -13.04 -10.55 -10.14
CA GLU A 38 -13.36 -9.30 -9.43
C GLU A 38 -12.13 -8.54 -8.92
N SER A 39 -11.70 -7.50 -9.65
CA SER A 39 -10.71 -6.51 -9.19
C SER A 39 -11.31 -5.54 -8.17
N ILE A 40 -11.85 -6.06 -7.06
CA ILE A 40 -12.42 -5.26 -5.98
C ILE A 40 -11.30 -4.39 -5.37
N PRO A 41 -11.49 -3.06 -5.24
CA PRO A 41 -10.45 -2.16 -4.75
C PRO A 41 -9.76 -2.60 -3.46
N GLY A 42 -10.54 -2.98 -2.44
CA GLY A 42 -10.01 -3.47 -1.17
C GLY A 42 -9.08 -4.67 -1.32
N ILE A 43 -9.45 -5.66 -2.16
CA ILE A 43 -8.62 -6.85 -2.41
C ILE A 43 -7.30 -6.46 -3.07
N VAL A 44 -7.35 -5.60 -4.09
CA VAL A 44 -6.13 -5.17 -4.80
C VAL A 44 -5.20 -4.37 -3.88
N ILE A 45 -5.77 -3.54 -3.00
CA ILE A 45 -5.00 -2.81 -1.98
C ILE A 45 -4.38 -3.77 -0.96
N ALA A 46 -5.11 -4.79 -0.51
CA ALA A 46 -4.58 -5.81 0.41
C ALA A 46 -3.43 -6.59 -0.21
N LEU A 47 -3.55 -7.00 -1.48
CA LEU A 47 -2.47 -7.68 -2.20
C LEU A 47 -1.25 -6.76 -2.41
N PHE A 48 -1.47 -5.45 -2.58
CA PHE A 48 -0.38 -4.49 -2.57
C PHE A 48 0.32 -4.41 -1.21
N GLY A 49 -0.43 -4.50 -0.10
CA GLY A 49 0.13 -4.66 1.24
C GLY A 49 1.06 -5.88 1.34
N GLU A 50 0.62 -7.02 0.82
CA GLU A 50 1.38 -8.28 0.90
C GLU A 50 2.65 -8.20 0.05
N TYR A 51 2.50 -7.60 -1.14
CA TYR A 51 3.61 -7.31 -2.04
C TYR A 51 4.65 -6.44 -1.34
N PHE A 52 4.21 -5.33 -0.74
CA PHE A 52 5.08 -4.41 -0.02
C PHE A 52 5.79 -5.09 1.16
N LEU A 53 5.06 -5.86 1.97
CA LEU A 53 5.61 -6.65 3.07
C LEU A 53 6.72 -7.60 2.59
N ARG A 54 6.49 -8.31 1.48
CA ARG A 54 7.51 -9.21 0.90
C ARG A 54 8.75 -8.45 0.46
N LEU A 55 8.59 -7.29 -0.20
CA LEU A 55 9.74 -6.47 -0.60
C LEU A 55 10.55 -6.02 0.62
N GLN A 56 9.88 -5.62 1.71
CA GLN A 56 10.56 -5.24 2.96
C GLN A 56 11.36 -6.40 3.55
N LYS A 57 10.75 -7.58 3.67
CA LYS A 57 11.44 -8.79 4.14
C LYS A 57 12.63 -9.16 3.27
N THR A 58 12.55 -8.92 1.96
CA THR A 58 13.67 -9.12 1.03
C THR A 58 14.81 -8.13 1.30
N LEU A 59 14.52 -6.85 1.58
CA LEU A 59 15.54 -5.85 1.91
C LEU A 59 16.22 -6.09 3.25
N LEU A 60 15.51 -6.67 4.21
CA LEU A 60 16.02 -7.02 5.53
C LEU A 60 16.82 -8.33 5.52
N SER A 61 16.73 -9.12 4.45
CA SER A 61 17.49 -10.36 4.29
C SER A 61 18.97 -10.11 4.00
N ILE A 62 19.82 -11.10 4.27
CA ILE A 62 21.27 -11.05 4.06
C ILE A 62 21.60 -10.86 2.56
N ASP A 63 20.77 -11.40 1.67
CA ASP A 63 20.91 -11.33 0.21
C ASP A 63 20.17 -10.13 -0.38
N ARG A 64 20.43 -8.94 0.17
CA ARG A 64 19.73 -7.70 -0.21
C ARG A 64 19.88 -7.39 -1.70
N ASP A 65 18.77 -7.45 -2.41
CA ASP A 65 18.69 -7.02 -3.82
C ASP A 65 18.51 -5.50 -3.93
N GLN A 66 19.48 -4.81 -4.52
CA GLN A 66 19.41 -3.36 -4.75
C GLN A 66 18.26 -2.96 -5.69
N ALA A 67 17.84 -3.85 -6.60
CA ALA A 67 16.69 -3.60 -7.47
C ALA A 67 15.37 -3.52 -6.68
N VAL A 68 15.29 -4.20 -5.52
CA VAL A 68 14.13 -4.13 -4.62
C VAL A 68 14.05 -2.79 -3.90
N GLN A 69 15.19 -2.14 -3.62
CA GLN A 69 15.23 -0.87 -2.91
C GLN A 69 14.46 0.24 -3.66
N GLY A 70 14.60 0.29 -4.99
CA GLY A 70 13.85 1.23 -5.82
C GLY A 70 12.34 0.99 -5.76
N LYS A 71 11.91 -0.27 -5.80
CA LYS A 71 10.49 -0.65 -5.71
C LYS A 71 9.89 -0.27 -4.36
N VAL A 72 10.60 -0.54 -3.27
CA VAL A 72 10.18 -0.18 -1.90
C VAL A 72 10.02 1.33 -1.75
N LYS A 73 10.95 2.12 -2.29
CA LYS A 73 10.84 3.59 -2.28
C LYS A 73 9.58 4.10 -2.98
N GLU A 74 9.22 3.51 -4.13
CA GLU A 74 7.96 3.86 -4.80
C GLU A 74 6.73 3.42 -4.01
N CYS A 75 6.77 2.25 -3.34
CA CYS A 75 5.69 1.81 -2.46
C CYS A 75 5.43 2.80 -1.31
N TYR A 76 6.47 3.36 -0.69
CA TYR A 76 6.29 4.40 0.33
C TYR A 76 5.64 5.67 -0.22
N LYS A 77 5.90 6.05 -1.48
CA LYS A 77 5.22 7.19 -2.11
C LYS A 77 3.74 6.90 -2.35
N ILE A 78 3.41 5.67 -2.73
CA ILE A 78 2.02 5.21 -2.87
C ILE A 78 1.31 5.26 -1.52
N ILE A 79 1.95 4.76 -0.45
CA ILE A 79 1.43 4.82 0.91
C ILE A 79 1.20 6.27 1.36
N GLU A 80 2.12 7.19 1.07
CA GLU A 80 1.93 8.61 1.36
C GLU A 80 0.76 9.21 0.57
N TYR A 81 0.67 8.89 -0.72
CA TYR A 81 -0.46 9.31 -1.56
C TYR A 81 -1.79 8.87 -0.94
N MET A 82 -1.93 7.59 -0.61
CA MET A 82 -3.13 7.05 0.03
C MET A 82 -3.41 7.74 1.38
N ALA A 83 -2.38 8.01 2.18
CA ALA A 83 -2.52 8.68 3.47
C ALA A 83 -3.03 10.13 3.36
N SER A 84 -2.65 10.80 2.26
CA SER A 84 -3.02 12.19 1.93
C SER A 84 -4.34 12.32 1.14
N SER A 85 -4.89 11.21 0.65
CA SER A 85 -6.12 11.18 -0.14
C SER A 85 -7.27 11.89 0.57
N LYS A 86 -8.10 12.63 -0.17
CA LYS A 86 -9.32 13.25 0.37
C LYS A 86 -10.45 12.23 0.54
N ASP A 87 -10.35 11.10 -0.15
CA ASP A 87 -11.30 9.99 -0.07
C ASP A 87 -11.10 9.20 1.25
N PRO A 88 -12.08 9.18 2.17
CA PRO A 88 -11.97 8.43 3.41
C PRO A 88 -11.83 6.92 3.19
N GLU A 89 -12.36 6.36 2.10
CA GLU A 89 -12.29 4.91 1.83
C GLU A 89 -10.85 4.50 1.49
N VAL A 90 -10.12 5.31 0.71
CA VAL A 90 -8.68 5.12 0.45
C VAL A 90 -7.88 5.16 1.74
N ARG A 91 -8.14 6.14 2.60
CA ARG A 91 -7.42 6.29 3.87
C ARG A 91 -7.72 5.15 4.84
N ASN A 92 -8.96 4.65 4.85
CA ASN A 92 -9.35 3.52 5.67
C ASN A 92 -8.68 2.24 5.16
N ALA A 93 -8.68 2.00 3.85
CA ALA A 93 -8.04 0.84 3.24
C ALA A 93 -6.52 0.80 3.48
N LEU A 94 -5.84 1.96 3.50
CA LEU A 94 -4.44 2.02 3.93
C LEU A 94 -4.24 1.43 5.33
N ILE A 95 -5.15 1.72 6.26
CA ILE A 95 -5.04 1.23 7.64
C ILE A 95 -5.41 -0.25 7.70
N THR A 96 -6.57 -0.62 7.17
CA THR A 96 -7.13 -1.97 7.33
C THR A 96 -6.43 -3.02 6.49
N GLU A 97 -5.95 -2.64 5.30
CA GLU A 97 -5.39 -3.59 4.32
C GLU A 97 -3.86 -3.56 4.26
N ILE A 98 -3.22 -2.43 4.58
CA ILE A 98 -1.75 -2.32 4.48
C ILE A 98 -1.10 -2.29 5.86
N PHE A 99 -1.50 -1.37 6.74
CA PHE A 99 -0.85 -1.26 8.06
C PHE A 99 -1.07 -2.50 8.93
N HIS A 100 -2.26 -3.09 8.89
CA HIS A 100 -2.52 -4.37 9.56
C HIS A 100 -1.60 -5.51 9.10
N GLN A 101 -1.21 -5.52 7.82
CA GLN A 101 -0.34 -6.57 7.29
C GLN A 101 1.13 -6.38 7.65
N LEU A 102 1.55 -5.17 8.02
CA LEU A 102 2.94 -4.86 8.38
C LEU A 102 3.34 -5.36 9.79
N ASP A 103 2.57 -6.31 10.34
CA ASP A 103 2.70 -7.01 11.61
C ASP A 103 3.38 -6.21 12.74
N PRO A 104 2.62 -5.72 13.73
CA PRO A 104 3.18 -4.95 14.84
C PRO A 104 4.15 -5.75 15.74
N THR A 105 4.25 -7.08 15.57
CA THR A 105 5.13 -7.94 16.37
C THR A 105 6.57 -8.05 15.83
N ASP A 106 6.81 -7.75 14.55
CA ASP A 106 8.17 -7.70 13.98
C ASP A 106 8.78 -6.31 14.23
N LEU A 107 9.58 -6.21 15.31
CA LEU A 107 10.22 -4.95 15.72
C LEU A 107 11.16 -4.39 14.64
N GLN A 108 11.91 -5.25 13.95
CA GLN A 108 12.87 -4.81 12.94
C GLN A 108 12.14 -4.25 11.71
N LEU A 109 11.11 -4.96 11.24
CA LEU A 109 10.25 -4.48 10.16
C LEU A 109 9.55 -3.17 10.54
N ARG A 110 9.00 -3.08 11.75
CA ARG A 110 8.32 -1.88 12.25
C ARG A 110 9.24 -0.67 12.27
N GLU A 111 10.46 -0.81 12.80
CA GLU A 111 11.44 0.28 12.82
C GLU A 111 11.81 0.71 11.40
N GLU A 112 12.01 -0.24 10.49
CA GLU A 112 12.37 0.05 9.11
C GLU A 112 11.23 0.76 8.36
N VAL A 113 9.99 0.30 8.57
CA VAL A 113 8.78 0.96 8.07
C VAL A 113 8.70 2.39 8.57
N SER A 114 8.75 2.58 9.88
CA SER A 114 8.59 3.90 10.53
C SER A 114 9.61 4.94 10.04
N LYS A 115 10.88 4.54 9.83
CA LYS A 115 11.96 5.42 9.33
C LYS A 115 11.64 6.04 7.96
N HIS A 116 10.92 5.31 7.11
CA HIS A 116 10.70 5.67 5.71
C HIS A 116 9.30 6.21 5.41
N LEU A 117 8.36 6.08 6.35
CA LEU A 117 7.05 6.74 6.25
C LEU A 117 7.23 8.26 6.18
N GLN A 118 6.43 8.89 5.32
CA GLN A 118 6.39 10.34 5.13
C GLN A 118 5.33 10.97 6.05
N THR A 119 5.12 12.28 5.96
CA THR A 119 4.35 13.05 6.96
C THR A 119 2.95 12.50 7.21
N ASN A 120 2.11 12.31 6.19
CA ASN A 120 0.72 11.90 6.40
C ASN A 120 0.63 10.42 6.80
N SER A 121 1.41 9.58 6.13
CA SER A 121 1.46 8.15 6.39
C SER A 121 2.00 7.84 7.78
N ARG A 122 3.03 8.55 8.25
CA ARG A 122 3.57 8.44 9.61
C ARG A 122 2.55 8.81 10.67
N VAL A 123 1.90 9.96 10.55
CA VAL A 123 0.88 10.41 11.52
C VAL A 123 -0.25 9.38 11.65
N ARG A 124 -0.67 8.77 10.54
CA ARG A 124 -1.70 7.72 10.55
C ARG A 124 -1.19 6.42 11.17
N TYR A 125 0.02 6.02 10.84
CA TYR A 125 0.64 4.80 11.35
C TYR A 125 0.84 4.88 12.87
N GLU A 126 1.36 6.00 13.37
CA GLU A 126 1.54 6.23 14.82
C GLU A 126 0.22 6.19 15.57
N LYS A 127 -0.83 6.84 15.04
CA LYS A 127 -2.18 6.82 15.64
C LYS A 127 -2.81 5.43 15.65
N TRP A 128 -2.51 4.61 14.64
CA TRP A 128 -3.01 3.24 14.57
C TRP A 128 -2.31 2.32 15.59
N MET A 129 -1.05 2.60 15.91
CA MET A 129 -0.23 1.82 16.85
C MET A 129 -0.49 2.13 18.34
N THR A 130 -1.23 3.21 18.65
CA THR A 130 -1.59 3.64 20.01
C THR A 130 -3.01 3.22 20.37
#